data_AF-X1KMD3-F1
#
_entry.id   AF-X1KMD3-F1
#
_cell.length_a   1.000
_cell.length_b   1.000
_cell.length_c   1.000
_cell.angle_alpha   90.00
_cell.angle_beta   90.00
_cell.angle_gamma   90.00
#
_symmetry.space_group_name_H-M   'P 1'
#
loop_
_entity.id
_entity.type
_entity.pdbx_description
1 polymer ?
#
loop_
_entity_poly.entity_id
_entity_poly.type
_entity_poly.pdbx_seq_one_letter_code
_entity_poly.pdbx_strand_id
1 'polypeptide(L)' 'MRILAVGAHPDDLDILCAGTLAKLAKRGDKIFMGIL' A
#
# COMPACT_ATOMS: atom_id res chain seq x y z
N MET A 1 12.48 3.92 -0.67
CA MET A 1 12.32 3.12 0.57
C MET A 1 11.55 1.84 0.26
N ARG A 2 11.52 0.86 1.18
CA ARG A 2 10.68 -0.34 1.08
C ARG A 2 9.51 -0.20 2.05
N ILE A 3 8.29 -0.35 1.56
CA ILE A 3 7.05 -0.19 2.32
C ILE A 3 6.27 -1.50 2.26
N LEU A 4 5.79 -1.97 3.41
CA LEU A 4 4.87 -3.10 3.51
C LEU A 4 3.51 -2.57 3.94
N ALA A 5 2.51 -2.73 3.07
CA ALA A 5 1.11 -2.42 3.35
C ALA A 5 0.40 -3.72 3.72
N VAL A 6 -0.27 -3.74 4.87
CA VAL A 6 -0.94 -4.94 5.41
C VAL A 6 -2.42 -4.66 5.60
N GLY A 7 -3.28 -5.53 5.07
CA GLY A 7 -4.74 -5.49 5.22
C GLY A 7 -5.30 -6.84 5.69
N ALA A 8 -6.51 -6.84 6.21
CA ALA A 8 -7.25 -8.07 6.55
C ALA A 8 -8.06 -8.58 5.35
N HIS A 9 -8.58 -7.67 4.53
CA HIS A 9 -9.33 -7.99 3.31
C HIS A 9 -8.64 -7.39 2.08
N PRO A 10 -8.86 -7.96 0.88
CA PRO A 10 -8.21 -7.50 -0.34
C PRO A 10 -8.43 -6.02 -0.68
N ASP A 11 -9.54 -5.43 -0.22
CA ASP A 11 -9.97 -4.05 -0.51
C ASP A 11 -9.53 -3.02 0.55
N ASP A 12 -9.03 -3.45 1.72
CA ASP A 12 -8.62 -2.55 2.80
C ASP A 12 -7.57 -1.53 2.33
N LEU A 13 -6.57 -2.00 1.57
CA LEU A 13 -5.48 -1.14 1.10
C LEU A 13 -5.94 -0.13 0.06
N ASP A 14 -6.98 -0.48 -0.69
CA ASP A 14 -7.58 0.40 -1.70
C ASP A 14 -8.42 1.50 -1.03
N ILE A 15 -9.30 1.11 -0.10
CA ILE A 15 -10.24 2.02 0.55
C ILE A 15 -9.53 2.94 1.56
N LEU A 16 -8.63 2.38 2.36
CA LEU A 16 -8.08 3.09 3.53
C LEU A 16 -6.84 3.92 3.18
N CYS A 17 -6.04 3.52 2.18
CA CYS A 17 -4.75 4.15 1.96
C CYS A 17 -4.22 4.20 0.52
N ALA A 18 -5.04 3.93 -0.51
CA ALA A 18 -4.61 3.96 -1.91
C ALA A 18 -3.92 5.27 -2.29
N GLY A 19 -4.46 6.42 -1.85
CA GLY A 19 -3.86 7.73 -2.15
C GLY A 19 -2.44 7.88 -1.60
N THR A 20 -2.18 7.37 -0.40
CA THR A 20 -0.87 7.36 0.24
C THR A 20 0.07 6.41 -0.50
N LEU A 21 -0.36 5.19 -0.78
CA LEU A 21 0.44 4.21 -1.52
C LEU A 21 0.80 4.72 -2.92
N ALA A 22 -0.13 5.37 -3.61
CA ALA A 22 0.11 6.00 -4.90
C ALA A 22 1.12 7.16 -4.81
N LYS A 23 1.05 8.00 -3.77
CA LYS A 23 2.03 9.07 -3.54
C LYS A 23 3.44 8.52 -3.32
N LEU A 24 3.57 7.46 -2.52
CA LEU A 24 4.85 6.79 -2.23
C LEU A 24 5.40 6.08 -3.47
N ALA A 25 4.55 5.40 -4.23
CA ALA A 25 4.93 4.80 -5.51
C ALA A 25 5.45 5.87 -6.50
N LYS A 26 4.77 7.02 -6.62
CA LYS A 26 5.22 8.14 -7.47
C LYS A 26 6.56 8.74 -7.02
N ARG A 27 6.88 8.69 -5.74
CA ARG A 27 8.20 9.08 -5.21
C ARG A 27 9.32 8.10 -5.57
N GLY A 28 8.97 6.89 -6.03
CA GLY A 28 9.90 5.82 -6.36
C GLY A 28 10.09 4.79 -5.25
N ASP A 29 9.21 4.74 -4.25
CA ASP A 29 9.25 3.72 -3.21
C ASP A 29 8.76 2.36 -3.74
N LYS A 30 9.38 1.28 -3.26
CA LYS A 30 8.92 -0.10 -3.52
C LYS A 30 7.87 -0.49 -2.50
N ILE A 31 6.66 -0.76 -2.99
CA ILE A 31 5.50 -1.18 -2.19
C ILE A 31 5.38 -2.70 -2.28
N PHE A 32 5.16 -3.35 -1.14
CA PHE A 32 4.76 -4.75 -1.02
C PHE A 32 3.42 -4.78 -0.29
N MET A 33 2.50 -5.62 -0.74
CA MET A 33 1.17 -5.77 -0.14
C MET A 33 1.03 -7.17 0.44
N GLY A 34 0.58 -7.26 1.68
CA GLY A 34 0.26 -8.52 2.35
C GLY A 34 -1.16 -8.48 2.87
N ILE A 35 -1.93 -9.52 2.60
CA ILE A 35 -3.27 -9.71 3.16
C ILE A 35 -3.18 -10.87 4.15
N LEU A 36 -3.79 -10.70 5.34
CA LEU A 36 -3.81 -11.69 6.43
C LEU A 36 -4.96 -12.68 6.32
#